data_AF-F9PAH1-F1
#
_entry.id   AF-F9PAH1-F1
#
_cell.length_a   1.000
_cell.length_b   1.000
_cell.length_c   1.000
_cell.angle_alpha   90.00
_cell.angle_beta   90.00
_cell.angle_gamma   90.00
#
_symmetry.space_group_name_H-M   'P 1'
#
loop_
_entity.id
_entity.type
_entity.pdbx_description
1 polymer ?
#
loop_
_entity_poly.entity_id
_entity_poly.type
_entity_poly.pdbx_seq_one_letter_code
_entity_poly.pdbx_strand_id
1 'polypeptide(L)'
;MLKRLWLILGPVICAFLMVVTLLFFYPTKQRHDYQSEKRSAVTLTAGSFKGRTQKVRALTDKKHRFVPYFGSSEWLRFDSMHPAVLSEKYKRNYRPYFLGQRGAASLTQYFGMQQMLPQIENKTAVYVISPQWFTKKVTALQLFNNILIVIN
;
A
#
# COMPACT_ATOMS: atom_id res chain seq x y z
N MET A 1 -55.24 14.44 -0.19
CA MET A 1 -53.95 15.02 0.27
C MET A 1 -52.75 14.08 0.09
N LEU A 2 -52.93 12.75 0.08
CA LEU A 2 -51.85 11.76 -0.13
C LEU A 2 -51.06 11.93 -1.44
N LYS A 3 -51.72 12.28 -2.55
CA LYS A 3 -51.08 12.47 -3.87
C LYS A 3 -50.05 13.60 -3.89
N ARG A 4 -50.27 14.66 -3.09
CA ARG A 4 -49.35 15.81 -2.99
C ARG A 4 -48.13 15.49 -2.12
N LEU A 5 -48.34 14.67 -1.08
CA LEU A 5 -47.27 14.18 -0.21
C LEU A 5 -46.33 13.22 -0.96
N TRP A 6 -46.88 12.34 -1.79
CA TRP A 6 -46.10 11.40 -2.62
C TRP A 6 -45.24 12.09 -3.68
N LEU A 7 -45.69 13.22 -4.23
CA LEU A 7 -44.91 14.03 -5.17
C LEU A 7 -43.66 14.68 -4.55
N ILE A 8 -43.67 14.91 -3.23
CA ILE A 8 -42.55 15.50 -2.49
C ILE A 8 -41.64 14.41 -1.89
N LEU A 9 -42.23 13.33 -1.35
CA LEU A 9 -41.49 12.24 -0.70
C LEU A 9 -40.96 11.19 -1.69
N GLY A 10 -41.63 11.00 -2.82
CA GLY A 10 -41.26 10.02 -3.85
C GLY A 10 -39.85 10.22 -4.40
N PRO A 11 -39.43 11.44 -4.79
CA PRO A 11 -38.07 11.70 -5.25
C PRO A 11 -37.01 11.40 -4.17
N VAL A 12 -37.31 11.67 -2.90
CA VAL A 12 -36.40 11.44 -1.77
C VAL A 12 -36.22 9.94 -1.51
N ILE A 13 -37.30 9.17 -1.52
CA ILE A 13 -37.25 7.70 -1.37
C ILE A 13 -36.51 7.08 -2.56
N CYS A 14 -36.73 7.58 -3.78
CA CYS A 14 -36.06 7.10 -4.98
C CYS A 14 -34.55 7.39 -4.93
N ALA A 15 -34.14 8.59 -4.50
CA ALA A 15 -32.73 8.93 -4.30
C ALA A 15 -32.07 8.05 -3.22
N PHE A 16 -32.77 7.79 -2.11
CA PHE A 16 -32.28 6.90 -1.06
C PHE A 16 -32.09 5.46 -1.57
N LEU A 17 -33.06 4.93 -2.31
CA LEU A 17 -32.96 3.61 -2.96
C LEU A 17 -31.79 3.53 -3.94
N MET A 18 -31.54 4.57 -4.74
CA MET A 18 -30.39 4.59 -5.64
C MET A 18 -29.06 4.54 -4.87
N VAL A 19 -28.92 5.31 -3.79
CA VAL A 19 -27.70 5.31 -2.96
C VAL A 19 -27.47 3.94 -2.33
N VAL A 20 -28.51 3.34 -1.74
CA VAL A 20 -28.42 2.00 -1.14
C VAL A 20 -28.03 0.96 -2.18
N THR A 21 -28.64 1.01 -3.38
CA THR A 21 -28.31 0.10 -4.47
C THR A 21 -26.86 0.27 -4.91
N LEU A 22 -26.37 1.50 -5.06
CA LEU A 22 -24.99 1.79 -5.44
C LEU A 22 -23.99 1.23 -4.40
N LEU A 23 -24.30 1.39 -3.10
CA LEU A 23 -23.46 0.86 -2.01
C LEU A 23 -23.41 -0.66 -2.02
N PHE A 24 -24.53 -1.33 -2.30
CA PHE A 24 -24.61 -2.80 -2.33
C PHE A 24 -23.91 -3.41 -3.56
N PHE A 25 -24.01 -2.74 -4.71
CA PHE A 25 -23.38 -3.19 -5.96
C PHE A 25 -21.92 -2.74 -6.11
N TYR A 26 -21.37 -1.96 -5.17
CA TYR A 26 -19.98 -1.53 -5.25
C TYR A 26 -19.05 -2.76 -5.20
N PRO A 27 -18.25 -3.01 -6.26
CA PRO A 27 -17.43 -4.21 -6.34
C PRO A 27 -16.29 -4.13 -5.33
N THR A 28 -16.42 -4.86 -4.22
CA THR A 28 -15.42 -4.90 -3.15
C THR A 28 -14.24 -5.83 -3.44
N LYS A 29 -14.34 -6.69 -4.46
CA LYS A 29 -13.32 -7.70 -4.76
C LYS A 29 -12.17 -7.09 -5.57
N GLN A 30 -10.99 -7.02 -4.96
CA GLN A 30 -9.76 -6.67 -5.66
C GLN A 30 -9.38 -7.82 -6.61
N ARG A 31 -9.23 -7.51 -7.90
CA ARG A 31 -8.68 -8.46 -8.87
C ARG A 31 -7.16 -8.47 -8.73
N HIS A 32 -6.59 -9.66 -8.68
CA HIS A 32 -5.15 -9.88 -8.61
C HIS A 32 -4.59 -10.10 -10.01
N ASP A 33 -3.51 -9.40 -10.31
CA ASP A 33 -2.72 -9.57 -11.52
C ASP A 33 -1.25 -9.67 -11.12
N TYR A 34 -0.72 -10.88 -11.23
CA TYR A 34 0.63 -11.20 -10.80
C TYR A 34 1.69 -10.33 -11.49
N GLN A 35 1.54 -10.03 -12.79
CA GLN A 35 2.54 -9.23 -13.50
C GLN A 35 2.54 -7.78 -13.03
N SER A 36 1.36 -7.21 -12.79
CA SER A 36 1.20 -5.87 -12.24
C SER A 36 1.72 -5.78 -10.80
N GLU A 37 1.41 -6.76 -9.97
CA GLU A 37 1.88 -6.86 -8.58
C GLU A 37 3.39 -7.02 -8.51
N LYS A 38 3.98 -7.87 -9.36
CA LYS A 38 5.43 -8.06 -9.47
C LYS A 38 6.15 -6.78 -9.90
N ARG A 39 5.62 -6.05 -10.88
CA ARG A 39 6.18 -4.74 -11.28
C ARG A 39 6.08 -3.73 -10.13
N SER A 40 4.94 -3.69 -9.45
CA SER A 40 4.73 -2.80 -8.31
C SER A 40 5.68 -3.11 -7.15
N ALA A 41 5.96 -4.39 -6.90
CA ALA A 41 6.83 -4.86 -5.83
C ALA A 41 8.29 -4.38 -5.95
N VAL A 42 8.76 -4.12 -7.17
CA VAL A 42 10.11 -3.57 -7.44
C VAL A 42 10.10 -2.08 -7.79
N THR A 43 8.93 -1.46 -7.89
CA THR A 43 8.80 -0.04 -8.24
C THR A 43 8.91 0.83 -6.99
N LEU A 44 10.06 1.48 -6.87
CA LEU A 44 10.40 2.36 -5.75
C LEU A 44 10.13 3.82 -6.12
N THR A 45 8.86 4.18 -6.30
CA THR A 45 8.43 5.57 -6.48
C THR A 45 7.72 6.09 -5.24
N ALA A 46 7.70 7.41 -5.05
CA ALA A 46 6.96 8.04 -3.95
C ALA A 46 5.46 7.70 -4.00
N GLY A 47 4.88 7.53 -5.19
CA GLY A 47 3.48 7.11 -5.37
C GLY A 47 3.25 5.66 -4.92
N SER A 48 4.13 4.72 -5.30
CA SER A 48 4.08 3.32 -4.86
C SER A 48 4.27 3.20 -3.33
N PHE A 49 5.18 4.00 -2.77
CA PHE A 49 5.46 4.02 -1.34
C PHE A 49 4.34 4.67 -0.51
N LYS A 50 3.58 5.64 -1.04
CA LYS A 50 2.46 6.26 -0.29
C LYS A 50 1.11 5.57 -0.56
N GLY A 51 0.96 4.96 -1.73
CA GLY A 51 -0.27 4.35 -2.18
C GLY A 51 -0.60 3.06 -1.44
N ARG A 52 -1.83 2.97 -0.92
CA ARG A 52 -2.33 1.76 -0.24
C ARG A 52 -2.68 0.63 -1.22
N THR A 53 -3.32 0.97 -2.33
CA THR A 53 -3.96 0.00 -3.24
C THR A 53 -2.99 -1.03 -3.79
N GLN A 54 -1.81 -0.62 -4.26
CA GLN A 54 -0.84 -1.53 -4.86
C GLN A 54 -0.22 -2.48 -3.82
N LYS A 55 0.10 -1.97 -2.63
CA LYS A 55 0.67 -2.75 -1.53
C LYS A 55 -0.32 -3.79 -1.02
N VAL A 56 -1.56 -3.35 -0.74
CA VAL A 56 -2.60 -4.24 -0.24
C VAL A 56 -2.93 -5.30 -1.28
N ARG A 57 -3.01 -4.94 -2.57
CA ARG A 57 -3.25 -5.89 -3.65
C ARG A 57 -2.18 -6.98 -3.70
N ALA A 58 -0.89 -6.62 -3.71
CA ALA A 58 0.18 -7.61 -3.72
C ALA A 58 0.22 -8.44 -2.42
N LEU A 59 0.11 -7.83 -1.24
CA LEU A 59 0.23 -8.52 0.05
C LEU A 59 -0.99 -9.39 0.41
N THR A 60 -2.10 -9.24 -0.31
CA THR A 60 -3.33 -10.05 -0.15
C THR A 60 -3.42 -11.17 -1.18
N ASP A 61 -2.52 -11.24 -2.17
CA ASP A 61 -2.51 -12.34 -3.12
C ASP A 61 -2.23 -13.66 -2.39
N LYS A 62 -3.19 -14.60 -2.51
CA LYS A 62 -3.11 -15.94 -1.92
C LYS A 62 -2.25 -16.89 -2.76
N LYS A 63 -2.08 -16.61 -4.05
CA LYS A 63 -1.34 -17.48 -4.99
C LYS A 63 0.15 -17.20 -4.94
N HIS A 64 0.55 -15.93 -4.86
CA HIS A 64 1.94 -15.53 -4.81
C HIS A 64 2.24 -14.82 -3.49
N ARG A 65 3.17 -15.38 -2.72
CA ARG A 65 3.55 -14.81 -1.42
C ARG A 65 4.46 -13.60 -1.62
N PHE A 66 3.94 -12.41 -1.42
CA PHE A 66 4.75 -11.19 -1.30
C PHE A 66 5.16 -10.95 0.15
N VAL A 67 6.44 -10.64 0.37
CA VAL A 67 7.02 -10.35 1.69
C VAL A 67 7.42 -8.88 1.71
N PRO A 68 6.97 -8.06 2.68
CA PRO A 68 7.35 -6.65 2.78
C PRO A 68 8.81 -6.50 3.20
N TYR A 69 9.56 -5.70 2.45
CA TYR A 69 10.97 -5.36 2.69
C TYR A 69 11.07 -3.87 2.97
N PHE A 70 11.10 -3.51 4.24
CA PHE A 70 11.21 -2.15 4.72
C PHE A 70 12.67 -1.67 4.71
N GLY A 71 12.89 -0.47 4.18
CA GLY A 71 14.21 0.15 4.15
C GLY A 71 14.13 1.57 3.63
N SER A 72 15.19 2.04 3.00
CA SER A 72 15.34 3.39 2.50
C SER A 72 15.83 3.34 1.05
N SER A 73 17.06 3.79 0.82
CA SER A 73 17.71 3.80 -0.49
C SER A 73 18.36 2.47 -0.88
N GLU A 74 18.44 1.50 0.03
CA GLU A 74 19.11 0.21 -0.17
C GLU A 74 18.51 -0.55 -1.36
N TRP A 75 17.19 -0.49 -1.53
CA TRP A 75 16.47 -1.20 -2.58
C TRP A 75 16.62 -0.57 -3.98
N LEU A 76 17.11 0.67 -4.07
CA LEU A 76 17.26 1.37 -5.36
C LEU A 76 18.45 0.86 -6.17
N ARG A 77 19.41 0.19 -5.52
CA ARG A 77 20.62 -0.32 -6.17
C ARG A 77 20.40 -1.77 -6.57
N PHE A 78 20.15 -1.99 -7.85
CA PHE A 78 20.02 -3.33 -8.40
C PHE A 78 21.38 -3.88 -8.84
N ASP A 79 21.67 -5.07 -8.37
CA ASP A 79 22.81 -5.89 -8.80
C ASP A 79 22.38 -7.36 -8.89
N SER A 80 23.31 -8.23 -9.29
CA SER A 80 23.06 -9.67 -9.44
C SER A 80 22.69 -10.39 -8.13
N MET A 81 23.06 -9.83 -6.98
CA MET A 81 22.81 -10.35 -5.63
C MET A 81 21.59 -9.68 -4.97
N HIS A 82 20.93 -8.75 -5.65
CA HIS A 82 19.77 -8.07 -5.12
C HIS A 82 18.63 -9.07 -4.80
N PRO A 83 17.91 -8.95 -3.67
CA PRO A 83 16.92 -9.95 -3.26
C PRO A 83 15.81 -10.22 -4.29
N ALA A 84 15.42 -9.22 -5.07
CA ALA A 84 14.45 -9.42 -6.16
C ALA A 84 15.03 -10.24 -7.31
N VAL A 85 16.30 -10.04 -7.65
CA VAL A 85 16.98 -10.81 -8.71
C VAL A 85 17.14 -12.26 -8.25
N LEU A 86 17.60 -12.49 -7.03
CA LEU A 86 17.77 -13.83 -6.47
C LEU A 86 16.44 -14.58 -6.35
N SER A 87 15.40 -13.94 -5.81
CA SER A 87 14.08 -14.57 -5.65
C SER A 87 13.44 -14.95 -6.99
N GLU A 88 13.66 -14.14 -8.02
CA GLU A 88 13.17 -14.41 -9.37
C GLU A 88 14.00 -15.50 -10.08
N LYS A 89 15.33 -15.35 -10.10
CA LYS A 89 16.25 -16.28 -10.79
C LYS A 89 16.15 -17.70 -10.23
N TYR A 90 16.07 -17.84 -8.91
CA TYR A 90 16.00 -19.13 -8.22
C TYR A 90 14.57 -19.58 -7.90
N LYS A 91 13.54 -18.94 -8.49
CA LYS A 91 12.13 -19.31 -8.35
C LYS A 91 11.71 -19.57 -6.90
N ARG A 92 12.10 -18.69 -5.98
CA ARG A 92 11.77 -18.84 -4.55
C ARG A 92 10.24 -18.84 -4.36
N ASN A 93 9.78 -19.43 -3.26
CA ASN A 93 8.37 -19.46 -2.87
C ASN A 93 7.82 -18.12 -2.36
N TYR A 94 8.63 -17.04 -2.42
CA TYR A 94 8.22 -15.69 -2.11
C TYR A 94 8.77 -14.68 -3.11
N ARG A 95 8.20 -13.48 -3.12
CA ARG A 95 8.74 -12.31 -3.80
C ARG A 95 8.89 -11.15 -2.81
N PRO A 96 10.03 -10.44 -2.81
CA PRO A 96 10.17 -9.24 -2.00
C PRO A 96 9.28 -8.13 -2.58
N TYR A 97 8.61 -7.41 -1.69
CA TYR A 97 7.86 -6.20 -1.97
C TYR A 97 8.56 -5.04 -1.26
N PHE A 98 9.30 -4.23 -2.02
CA PHE A 98 10.16 -3.22 -1.43
C PHE A 98 9.40 -1.97 -1.02
N LEU A 99 9.61 -1.58 0.22
CA LEU A 99 8.98 -0.45 0.89
C LEU A 99 10.09 0.46 1.39
N GLY A 100 10.60 1.30 0.51
CA GLY A 100 11.66 2.25 0.86
C GLY A 100 11.80 3.33 -0.18
N GLN A 101 12.20 4.52 0.26
CA GLN A 101 12.60 5.64 -0.56
C GLN A 101 13.82 6.28 0.09
N ARG A 102 14.60 7.05 -0.67
CA ARG A 102 15.71 7.83 -0.10
C ARG A 102 15.19 8.68 1.06
N GLY A 103 15.83 8.56 2.22
CA GLY A 103 15.46 9.32 3.41
C GLY A 103 14.27 8.77 4.19
N ALA A 104 13.65 7.66 3.75
CA ALA A 104 12.72 6.93 4.60
C ALA A 104 13.48 6.31 5.78
N ALA A 105 12.93 6.48 6.97
CA ALA A 105 13.43 5.93 8.23
C ALA A 105 12.24 5.41 9.06
N SER A 106 12.46 5.10 10.34
CA SER A 106 11.47 4.41 11.17
C SER A 106 10.11 5.09 11.27
N LEU A 107 10.05 6.42 11.40
CA LEU A 107 8.78 7.13 11.51
C LEU A 107 7.95 7.04 10.21
N THR A 108 8.57 7.25 9.06
CA THR A 108 7.89 7.13 7.76
C THR A 108 7.44 5.71 7.47
N GLN A 109 8.24 4.72 7.90
CA GLN A 109 7.87 3.32 7.75
C GLN A 109 6.70 2.94 8.65
N TYR A 110 6.67 3.45 9.89
CA TYR A 110 5.56 3.26 10.81
C TYR A 110 4.22 3.73 10.18
N PHE A 111 4.16 4.96 9.67
CA PHE A 111 2.95 5.45 8.99
C PHE A 111 2.60 4.65 7.74
N GLY A 112 3.59 4.18 6.99
CA GLY A 112 3.37 3.26 5.87
C GLY A 112 2.74 1.93 6.30
N MET A 113 3.16 1.36 7.43
CA MET A 113 2.61 0.12 7.99
C MET A 113 1.15 0.26 8.40
N GLN A 114 0.75 1.41 8.94
CA GLN A 114 -0.65 1.67 9.34
C GLN A 114 -1.65 1.43 8.19
N GLN A 115 -1.24 1.67 6.94
CA GLN A 115 -2.08 1.46 5.76
C GLN A 115 -2.30 -0.02 5.41
N MET A 116 -1.50 -0.93 5.98
CA MET A 116 -1.46 -2.35 5.63
C MET A 116 -1.42 -3.30 6.84
N LEU A 117 -1.87 -2.85 8.02
CA LEU A 117 -1.85 -3.65 9.26
C LEU A 117 -2.43 -5.07 9.08
N PRO A 118 -3.65 -5.25 8.50
CA PRO A 118 -4.21 -6.60 8.34
C PRO A 118 -3.38 -7.48 7.39
N GLN A 119 -2.62 -6.88 6.49
CA GLN A 119 -1.81 -7.59 5.51
C GLN A 119 -0.46 -8.02 6.07
N ILE A 120 0.00 -7.45 7.19
CA ILE A 120 1.29 -7.78 7.82
C ILE A 120 1.14 -8.54 9.15
N GLU A 121 -0.07 -8.58 9.70
CA GLU A 121 -0.39 -9.33 10.92
C GLU A 121 -0.03 -10.82 10.77
N ASN A 122 0.72 -11.36 11.74
CA ASN A 122 1.22 -12.74 11.76
C ASN A 122 2.01 -13.14 10.49
N LYS A 123 2.59 -12.18 9.77
CA LYS A 123 3.44 -12.43 8.59
C LYS A 123 4.89 -12.04 8.84
N THR A 124 5.76 -12.65 8.04
CA THR A 124 7.18 -12.32 8.02
C THR A 124 7.42 -11.01 7.28
N ALA A 125 8.30 -10.16 7.81
CA ALA A 125 8.79 -8.95 7.16
C ALA A 125 10.31 -8.86 7.27
N VAL A 126 10.93 -8.14 6.35
CA VAL A 126 12.35 -7.75 6.45
C VAL A 126 12.40 -6.27 6.76
N TYR A 127 13.14 -5.87 7.79
CA TYR A 127 13.28 -4.47 8.18
C TYR A 127 14.78 -4.13 8.30
N VAL A 128 15.27 -3.30 7.38
CA VAL A 128 16.64 -2.79 7.44
C VAL A 128 16.72 -1.73 8.53
N ILE A 129 17.77 -1.75 9.34
CA ILE A 129 18.08 -0.70 10.31
C ILE A 129 19.46 -0.16 9.93
N SER A 130 19.51 1.07 9.40
CA SER A 130 20.77 1.72 9.06
C SER A 130 21.24 2.60 10.23
N PRO A 131 22.50 2.46 10.69
CA PRO A 131 23.07 3.35 11.71
C PRO A 131 23.00 4.83 11.33
N GLN A 132 23.01 5.14 10.03
CA GLN A 132 22.93 6.51 9.51
C GLN A 132 21.60 7.20 9.81
N TRP A 133 20.56 6.47 10.22
CA TRP A 133 19.27 7.05 10.61
C TRP A 133 19.29 7.67 12.00
N PHE A 134 20.30 7.35 12.82
CA PHE A 134 20.40 7.76 14.22
C PHE A 134 21.31 8.98 14.39
N THR A 135 20.98 10.08 13.72
CA THR A 135 21.73 11.35 13.82
C THR A 135 21.19 12.23 14.95
N LYS A 136 22.06 13.02 15.58
CA LYS A 136 21.69 13.94 16.70
C LYS A 136 20.57 14.92 16.33
N LYS A 137 20.54 15.37 15.06
CA LYS A 137 19.41 16.12 14.50
C LYS A 137 18.59 15.14 13.67
N VAL A 138 17.33 14.95 14.03
CA VAL A 138 16.41 14.11 13.25
C VAL A 138 16.11 14.86 11.95
N THR A 139 16.57 14.34 10.82
CA THR A 139 16.32 14.89 9.46
C THR A 139 14.85 14.73 9.01
N ALA A 140 13.92 14.62 9.96
CA ALA A 140 12.53 14.25 9.73
C ALA A 140 11.72 15.39 9.11
N LEU A 141 11.93 16.66 9.50
CA LEU A 141 10.94 17.70 9.25
C LEU A 141 10.75 18.04 7.75
N GLN A 142 11.81 17.97 6.95
CA GLN A 142 11.75 18.34 5.53
C GLN A 142 11.21 17.21 4.63
N LEU A 143 11.32 15.95 5.07
CA LEU A 143 10.87 14.77 4.31
C LEU A 143 9.50 14.25 4.77
N PHE A 144 9.14 14.50 6.03
CA PHE A 144 7.82 14.20 6.59
C PHE A 144 6.70 14.94 5.84
N ASN A 145 6.93 16.22 5.51
CA ASN A 145 5.97 17.03 4.74
C ASN A 145 5.67 16.43 3.36
N ASN A 146 6.66 15.80 2.71
CA ASN A 146 6.40 15.15 1.43
C ASN A 146 5.52 13.90 1.59
N ILE A 147 5.45 13.25 2.75
CA ILE A 147 4.75 11.96 2.94
C ILE A 147 3.38 12.14 3.62
N LEU A 148 3.20 13.15 4.47
CA LEU A 148 1.97 13.32 5.28
C LEU A 148 0.80 14.05 4.62
N ILE A 149 1.00 14.75 3.49
CA ILE A 149 -0.04 15.61 2.87
C ILE A 149 -1.32 14.85 2.43
N VAL A 150 -1.38 13.52 2.55
CA VAL A 150 -2.53 12.70 2.10
C VAL A 150 -3.25 12.00 3.26
N ILE A 151 -3.02 12.40 4.52
CA ILE A 151 -3.85 11.95 5.66
C ILE A 151 -5.05 12.91 5.88
N ASN A 152 -5.14 14.02 5.14
CA ASN A 152 -6.33 14.88 5.05
C ASN A 152 -7.02 14.70 3.70
#